data_AF-A0A7K1KSC3-F1
#
_entry.id   AF-A0A7K1KSC3-F1
#
_cell.length_a   1.000
_cell.length_b   1.000
_cell.length_c   1.000
_cell.angle_alpha   90.00
_cell.angle_beta   90.00
_cell.angle_gamma   90.00
#
_symmetry.space_group_name_H-M   'P 1'
#
loop_
_entity.id
_entity.type
_entity.pdbx_description
1 polymer ?
#
loop_
_entity_poly.entity_id
_entity_poly.type
_entity_poly.pdbx_seq_one_letter_code
_entity_poly.pdbx_strand_id
1 'polypeptide(L)'
;MAGHSSWKVYREQRLREGVDAHPEYDQAGLDLRLGDMVRERRLELGLTQREVAERTGISQPALSRIEGGGGIPTLAMLDRIAKAMKTTFTITVGDIAAG
;
A
#
# COMPACT_ATOMS: atom_id res chain seq x y z
N MET A 1 -35.33 -12.89 5.82
CA MET A 1 -34.48 -12.35 4.72
C MET A 1 -34.68 -10.84 4.60
N ALA A 2 -33.99 -10.05 5.43
CA ALA A 2 -34.01 -8.59 5.32
C ALA A 2 -32.68 -8.06 5.87
N GLY A 3 -31.70 -7.81 5.00
CA GLY A 3 -30.37 -7.37 5.43
C GLY A 3 -29.53 -6.64 4.38
N HIS A 4 -30.07 -6.42 3.17
CA HIS A 4 -29.30 -5.80 2.06
C HIS A 4 -29.67 -4.33 1.77
N SER A 5 -30.81 -3.81 2.24
CA SER A 5 -31.16 -2.38 2.03
C SER A 5 -30.50 -1.43 3.03
N SER A 6 -30.23 -1.87 4.25
CA SER A 6 -29.66 -1.00 5.29
C SER A 6 -28.22 -0.56 4.96
N TRP A 7 -27.41 -1.46 4.39
CA TRP A 7 -26.01 -1.18 4.06
C TRP A 7 -25.82 -0.20 2.89
N LYS A 8 -26.70 -0.23 1.88
CA LYS A 8 -26.64 0.74 0.77
C LYS A 8 -26.99 2.16 1.22
N VAL A 9 -28.04 2.29 2.02
CA VAL A 9 -28.49 3.58 2.56
C VAL A 9 -27.43 4.17 3.50
N TYR A 10 -26.86 3.34 4.38
CA TYR A 10 -25.79 3.78 5.29
C TYR A 10 -24.54 4.25 4.53
N ARG A 11 -24.15 3.53 3.47
CA ARG A 11 -23.00 3.90 2.62
C ARG A 11 -23.22 5.21 1.87
N GLU A 12 -24.40 5.38 1.26
CA GLU A 12 -24.73 6.59 0.50
C GLU A 12 -24.85 7.82 1.41
N GLN A 13 -25.37 7.64 2.62
CA GLN A 13 -25.45 8.71 3.62
C GLN A 13 -24.05 9.13 4.10
N ARG A 14 -23.18 8.17 4.45
CA ARG A 14 -21.79 8.44 4.84
C ARG A 14 -20.97 9.15 3.76
N LEU A 15 -21.15 8.79 2.48
CA LEU A 15 -20.47 9.45 1.37
C LEU A 15 -20.92 10.91 1.16
N ARG A 16 -22.16 11.22 1.55
CA ARG A 16 -22.78 12.55 1.39
C ARG A 16 -22.44 13.51 2.52
N GLU A 17 -22.24 12.97 3.72
CA GLU A 17 -21.94 13.74 4.94
C GLU A 17 -20.48 14.17 5.04
N GLY A 18 -19.60 13.72 4.12
CA GLY A 18 -18.17 14.00 4.18
C GLY A 18 -17.58 13.24 5.36
N VAL A 19 -16.99 12.08 5.08
CA VAL A 19 -16.32 11.31 6.13
C VAL A 19 -15.09 12.12 6.55
N ASP A 20 -15.09 12.64 7.77
CA ASP A 20 -13.86 13.16 8.37
C ASP A 20 -12.80 12.07 8.25
N ALA A 21 -11.69 12.42 7.59
CA ALA A 21 -10.55 11.56 7.42
C ALA A 21 -10.03 11.19 8.81
N HIS A 22 -10.44 10.03 9.31
CA HIS A 22 -9.96 9.54 10.58
C HIS A 22 -8.52 9.10 10.34
N PRO A 23 -7.53 9.61 11.12
CA PRO A 23 -6.10 9.51 10.79
C PRO A 23 -5.60 8.06 10.60
N GLU A 24 -6.26 7.09 11.22
CA GLU A 24 -5.99 5.66 11.01
C GLU A 24 -6.37 5.16 9.60
N TYR A 25 -7.42 5.72 8.96
CA TYR A 25 -7.77 5.42 7.57
C TYR A 25 -6.81 6.09 6.59
N ASP A 26 -6.30 7.28 6.93
CA ASP A 26 -5.26 7.95 6.13
C ASP A 26 -3.95 7.17 6.16
N GLN A 27 -3.55 6.70 7.34
CA GLN A 27 -2.34 5.91 7.50
C GLN A 27 -2.46 4.55 6.81
N ALA A 28 -3.56 3.82 7.02
CA ALA A 28 -3.80 2.57 6.32
C ALA A 28 -3.84 2.76 4.79
N GLY A 29 -4.38 3.88 4.30
CA GLY A 29 -4.37 4.24 2.89
C GLY A 29 -2.98 4.54 2.34
N LEU A 30 -2.08 5.14 3.13
CA LEU A 30 -0.68 5.33 2.75
C LEU A 30 0.08 4.01 2.69
N ASP A 31 -0.10 3.15 3.70
CA ASP A 31 0.56 1.85 3.79
C ASP A 31 0.19 0.95 2.60
N LEU A 32 -1.10 0.91 2.24
CA LEU A 32 -1.59 0.18 1.07
C LEU A 32 -1.00 0.71 -0.23
N ARG A 33 -1.01 2.03 -0.45
CA ARG A 33 -0.45 2.63 -1.67
C ARG A 33 1.04 2.33 -1.84
N LEU A 34 1.80 2.41 -0.75
CA LEU A 34 3.23 2.07 -0.77
C LEU A 34 3.44 0.58 -1.06
N GLY A 35 2.65 -0.29 -0.44
CA GLY A 35 2.67 -1.73 -0.70
C GLY A 35 2.36 -2.07 -2.15
N ASP A 36 1.34 -1.43 -2.73
CA ASP A 36 0.94 -1.58 -4.13
C ASP A 36 2.06 -1.15 -5.07
N MET A 37 2.72 0.00 -4.84
CA MET A 37 3.86 0.43 -5.66
C MET A 37 5.00 -0.60 -5.69
N VAL A 38 5.29 -1.23 -4.54
CA VAL A 38 6.31 -2.30 -4.46
C VAL A 38 5.86 -3.54 -5.21
N ARG A 39 4.60 -3.94 -5.02
CA ARG A 39 3.99 -5.12 -5.66
C ARG A 39 3.94 -4.97 -7.17
N GLU A 40 3.45 -3.86 -7.68
CA GLU A 40 3.33 -3.55 -9.11
C GLU A 40 4.71 -3.62 -9.76
N ARG A 41 5.70 -2.93 -9.18
CA ARG A 41 7.04 -2.95 -9.74
C ARG A 41 7.66 -4.35 -9.76
N ARG A 42 7.42 -5.15 -8.72
CA ARG A 42 7.85 -6.56 -8.69
C ARG A 42 7.22 -7.36 -9.84
N LEU A 43 5.92 -7.18 -10.08
CA LEU A 43 5.18 -7.89 -11.12
C LEU A 43 5.62 -7.47 -12.52
N GLU A 44 5.87 -6.19 -12.76
CA GLU A 44 6.42 -5.67 -14.03
C GLU A 44 7.76 -6.30 -14.39
N LEU A 45 8.59 -6.59 -13.39
CA LEU A 45 9.89 -7.25 -13.56
C LEU A 45 9.78 -8.77 -13.66
N GLY A 46 8.57 -9.34 -13.59
CA GLY A 46 8.33 -10.78 -13.64
C GLY A 46 8.88 -11.53 -12.42
N LEU A 47 9.06 -10.85 -11.29
CA LEU A 47 9.68 -11.44 -10.09
C LEU A 47 8.61 -11.99 -9.13
N THR A 48 8.92 -13.11 -8.50
CA THR A 48 8.15 -13.66 -7.38
C THR A 48 8.52 -12.94 -6.07
N GLN A 49 7.63 -12.99 -5.08
CA GLN A 49 7.94 -12.47 -3.74
C GLN A 49 9.16 -13.16 -3.13
N ARG A 50 9.33 -14.48 -3.37
CA ARG A 50 10.48 -15.23 -2.86
C ARG A 50 11.80 -14.69 -3.44
N GLU A 51 11.86 -14.43 -4.74
CA GLU A 51 13.08 -13.92 -5.38
C GLU A 51 13.47 -12.53 -4.87
N VAL A 52 12.50 -11.63 -4.69
CA VAL A 52 12.78 -10.30 -4.12
C VAL A 52 13.20 -10.41 -2.66
N ALA A 53 12.53 -11.26 -1.88
CA ALA A 53 12.86 -11.47 -0.47
C ALA A 53 14.29 -12.02 -0.30
N GLU A 54 14.68 -13.01 -1.12
CA GLU A 54 16.04 -13.56 -1.16
C GLU A 54 17.08 -12.50 -1.50
N ARG A 55 16.84 -11.68 -2.54
CA ARG A 55 17.74 -10.60 -2.94
C ARG A 55 17.85 -9.48 -1.90
N THR A 56 16.78 -9.25 -1.14
CA THR A 56 16.71 -8.21 -0.10
C THR A 56 17.28 -8.70 1.24
N GLY A 57 17.38 -10.02 1.44
CA GLY A 57 17.76 -10.64 2.71
C GLY A 57 16.66 -10.63 3.77
N ILE A 58 15.39 -10.58 3.36
CA ILE A 58 14.23 -10.67 4.26
C ILE A 58 13.45 -11.96 4.01
N SER A 59 12.50 -12.28 4.89
CA SER A 59 11.61 -13.43 4.67
C SER A 59 10.52 -13.08 3.65
N GLN A 60 10.06 -14.08 2.90
CA GLN A 60 8.94 -13.90 1.98
C GLN A 60 7.65 -13.41 2.70
N PRO A 61 7.30 -13.88 3.92
CA PRO A 61 6.17 -13.31 4.66
C PRO A 61 6.35 -11.84 5.03
N ALA A 62 7.59 -11.40 5.30
CA ALA A 62 7.86 -9.98 5.55
C ALA A 62 7.61 -9.15 4.29
N LEU A 63 8.05 -9.62 3.12
CA LEU A 63 7.76 -8.95 1.85
C LEU A 63 6.25 -8.96 1.55
N SER A 64 5.57 -10.08 1.78
CA SER A 64 4.11 -10.17 1.59
C SER A 64 3.35 -9.17 2.47
N ARG A 65 3.79 -8.98 3.71
CA ARG A 65 3.20 -7.97 4.62
C ARG A 65 3.41 -6.55 4.11
N ILE A 66 4.60 -6.24 3.58
CA ILE A 66 4.89 -4.93 2.97
C ILE A 66 3.97 -4.69 1.77
N GLU A 67 3.89 -5.65 0.85
CA GLU A 67 3.03 -5.54 -0.35
C GLU A 67 1.54 -5.47 -0.02
N GLY A 68 1.11 -6.00 1.13
CA GLY A 68 -0.26 -5.95 1.59
C GLY A 68 -0.62 -4.76 2.48
N GLY A 69 0.28 -3.78 2.64
CA GLY A 69 0.05 -2.62 3.51
C GLY A 69 0.00 -2.96 5.00
N GLY A 70 0.53 -4.11 5.42
CA GLY A 70 0.58 -4.54 6.82
C GLY A 70 1.67 -3.86 7.65
N GLY A 71 2.13 -2.68 7.23
CA GLY A 71 3.12 -1.85 7.91
C GLY A 71 4.10 -1.15 6.96
N ILE A 72 4.45 0.10 7.30
CA ILE A 72 5.39 0.92 6.52
C ILE A 72 6.82 0.38 6.62
N PRO A 73 7.47 -0.02 5.50
CA PRO A 73 8.89 -0.26 5.49
C PRO A 73 9.66 1.03 5.76
N THR A 74 10.75 0.95 6.54
CA THR A 74 11.66 2.09 6.67
C THR A 74 12.27 2.47 5.32
N LEU A 75 12.75 3.71 5.16
CA LEU A 75 13.45 4.13 3.95
C LEU A 75 14.65 3.21 3.62
N ALA A 76 15.35 2.71 4.64
CA ALA A 76 16.44 1.75 4.47
C ALA A 76 15.96 0.37 3.98
N MET A 77 14.73 -0.03 4.30
CA MET A 77 14.13 -1.24 3.74
C MET A 77 13.70 -1.00 2.29
N LEU A 78 13.08 0.14 1.99
CA LEU A 78 12.70 0.53 0.63
C LEU A 78 13.92 0.60 -0.30
N ASP A 79 15.04 1.17 0.14
CA ASP A 79 16.29 1.19 -0.63
C ASP A 79 16.83 -0.22 -0.92
N ARG A 80 16.77 -1.13 0.06
CA ARG A 80 17.16 -2.53 -0.16
C ARG A 80 16.26 -3.25 -1.17
N ILE A 81 14.95 -3.04 -1.08
CA ILE A 81 13.97 -3.58 -2.03
C ILE A 81 14.20 -3.00 -3.43
N ALA A 82 14.45 -1.69 -3.53
CA ALA A 82 14.76 -1.01 -4.78
C ALA A 82 16.03 -1.59 -5.45
N LYS A 83 17.10 -1.78 -4.67
CA LYS A 83 18.35 -2.42 -5.11
C LYS A 83 18.13 -3.87 -5.55
N ALA A 84 17.37 -4.66 -4.79
CA ALA A 84 17.02 -6.04 -5.12
C ALA A 84 16.27 -6.17 -6.46
N MET A 85 15.48 -5.14 -6.80
CA MET A 85 14.73 -5.04 -8.06
C MET A 85 15.44 -4.21 -9.13
N LYS A 86 16.64 -3.68 -8.86
CA LYS A 86 17.39 -2.78 -9.76
C LYS A 86 16.54 -1.62 -10.29
N THR A 87 15.78 -0.99 -9.39
CA THR A 87 14.84 0.08 -9.70
C THR A 87 15.00 1.25 -8.73
N THR A 88 14.32 2.35 -9.01
CA THR A 88 14.13 3.48 -8.09
C THR A 88 12.65 3.63 -7.76
N PHE A 89 12.34 4.08 -6.55
CA PHE A 89 10.99 4.50 -6.16
C PHE A 89 10.96 6.01 -5.97
N THR A 90 9.92 6.66 -6.47
CA THR A 90 9.61 8.06 -6.16
C THR A 90 8.35 8.06 -5.31
N ILE A 91 8.46 8.55 -4.08
CA ILE A 91 7.35 8.60 -3.12
C ILE A 91 7.01 10.06 -2.88
N THR A 92 5.74 10.40 -3.05
CA THR A 92 5.19 11.72 -2.74
C THR A 92 4.15 11.55 -1.65
N VAL A 93 4.24 12.35 -0.59
CA VAL A 93 3.33 12.29 0.56
C VAL A 93 2.66 13.65 0.72
N GLY A 94 1.34 13.65 0.89
CA GLY A 94 0.50 14.86 0.92
C GLY A 94 0.00 15.28 -0.47
N ASP A 95 -0.77 16.36 -0.50
CA ASP A 95 -1.24 16.94 -1.75
C ASP A 95 -0.16 17.84 -2.36
N ILE A 96 0.16 17.58 -3.63
CA ILE A 96 0.83 18.60 -4.44
C ILE A 96 -0.28 19.61 -4.74
N ALA A 97 -0.31 20.73 -4.02
CA ALA A 97 -1.13 21.86 -4.43
C ALA A 97 -0.75 22.16 -5.88
N ALA A 98 -1.64 21.83 -6.81
CA ALA A 98 -1.48 22.19 -8.21
C ALA A 98 -1.41 23.72 -8.25
N GLY A 99 -0.23 24.25 -8.59
CA GLY A 99 -0.06 25.65 -8.97
C GLY A 99 -0.77 25.92 -10.28
#